data_AF-A0A3T7RUB7-F1
#
_entry.id   AF-A0A3T7RUB7-F1
#
_cell.length_a   1.000
_cell.length_b   1.000
_cell.length_c   1.000
_cell.angle_alpha   90.00
_cell.angle_beta   90.00
_cell.angle_gamma   90.00
#
_symmetry.space_group_name_H-M   'P 1'
#
loop_
_entity.id
_entity.type
_entity.pdbx_description
1 polymer ?
#
loop_
_entity_poly.entity_id
_entity_poly.type
_entity_poly.pdbx_seq_one_letter_code
_entity_poly.pdbx_strand_id
1 'polypeptide(L)'
;MKNRIDIEKITNTFLEYTLINTTSDPSSQNLPSNDNQYKLAQYVANQFSELAGVTIDVKSNAITTITLPANTAGVPSIVFFAHLDTAPDHTGDTHAIRITQYDGKAIVLSGTGEKLSPEEHPELLDYVGQD
;
A
#
# COMPACT_ATOMS: atom_id res chain seq x y z
N MET A 1 -16.97 -19.55 -12.19
CA MET A 1 -15.54 -19.31 -11.91
C MET A 1 -15.48 -18.42 -10.68
N LYS A 2 -14.90 -18.87 -9.56
CA LYS A 2 -14.68 -17.96 -8.41
C LYS A 2 -13.75 -16.85 -8.89
N ASN A 3 -14.11 -15.58 -8.67
CA ASN A 3 -13.19 -14.47 -8.93
C ASN A 3 -11.90 -14.76 -8.16
N ARG A 4 -10.79 -14.93 -8.88
CA ARG A 4 -9.47 -15.23 -8.30
C ARG A 4 -8.89 -14.03 -7.54
N ILE A 5 -9.52 -12.86 -7.69
CA ILE A 5 -9.11 -11.58 -7.11
C ILE A 5 -10.32 -11.03 -6.36
N ASP A 6 -10.11 -10.73 -5.08
CA ASP A 6 -11.09 -10.08 -4.21
C ASP A 6 -10.76 -8.58 -4.13
N ILE A 7 -11.44 -7.79 -4.95
CA ILE A 7 -11.17 -6.34 -5.09
C ILE A 7 -11.42 -5.63 -3.76
N GLU A 8 -12.53 -5.94 -3.08
CA GLU A 8 -12.85 -5.31 -1.80
C GLU A 8 -11.79 -5.60 -0.75
N LYS A 9 -11.30 -6.85 -0.67
CA LYS A 9 -10.18 -7.17 0.22
C LYS A 9 -8.92 -6.37 -0.12
N ILE A 10 -8.54 -6.28 -1.40
CA ILE A 10 -7.35 -5.54 -1.83
C ILE A 10 -7.49 -4.06 -1.49
N THR A 11 -8.63 -3.45 -1.81
CA THR A 11 -8.89 -2.05 -1.54
C THR A 11 -8.85 -1.76 -0.04
N ASN A 12 -9.48 -2.59 0.79
CA ASN A 12 -9.43 -2.43 2.24
C ASN A 12 -8.01 -2.58 2.79
N THR A 13 -7.26 -3.59 2.34
CA THR A 13 -5.85 -3.76 2.73
C THR A 13 -4.99 -2.56 2.35
N PHE A 14 -5.19 -1.99 1.15
CA PHE A 14 -4.51 -0.77 0.75
C PHE A 14 -4.86 0.41 1.68
N LEU A 15 -6.14 0.65 1.93
CA LEU A 15 -6.60 1.73 2.82
C LEU A 15 -6.04 1.56 4.24
N GLU A 16 -6.03 0.34 4.78
CA GLU A 16 -5.45 0.04 6.10
C GLU A 16 -3.95 0.37 6.16
N TYR A 17 -3.18 0.08 5.12
CA TYR A 17 -1.76 0.44 5.06
C TYR A 17 -1.58 1.97 5.09
N THR A 18 -2.46 2.71 4.42
CA THR A 18 -2.39 4.18 4.38
C THR A 18 -2.63 4.85 5.75
N LEU A 19 -3.23 4.11 6.70
CA LEU A 19 -3.38 4.55 8.10
C LEU A 19 -2.09 4.59 8.90
N ILE A 20 -1.03 3.98 8.39
CA ILE A 20 0.28 3.97 9.02
C ILE A 20 1.17 4.92 8.23
N ASN A 21 1.37 6.14 8.75
CA ASN A 21 2.25 7.11 8.11
C ASN A 21 3.72 6.64 8.18
N THR A 22 4.25 6.16 7.06
CA THR A 22 5.59 5.61 6.91
C THR A 22 6.58 6.57 6.24
N THR A 23 6.25 7.86 6.15
CA THR A 23 7.09 8.87 5.47
C THR A 23 8.53 8.82 5.97
N SER A 24 9.46 8.69 5.02
CA SER A 24 10.88 8.65 5.30
C SER A 24 11.38 9.96 5.90
N ASP A 25 12.34 9.87 6.83
CA ASP A 25 13.07 11.03 7.39
C ASP A 25 14.48 11.10 6.79
N PRO A 26 14.78 12.05 5.87
CA PRO A 26 16.09 12.19 5.25
C PRO A 26 17.21 12.59 6.23
N SER A 27 16.86 13.12 7.41
CA SER A 27 17.84 13.51 8.42
C SER A 27 18.26 12.35 9.34
N SER A 28 17.44 11.29 9.38
CA SER A 28 17.67 10.11 10.21
C SER A 28 18.91 9.34 9.77
N GLN A 29 19.69 8.85 10.75
CA GLN A 29 20.82 7.95 10.53
C GLN A 29 20.46 6.48 10.80
N ASN A 30 19.18 6.23 11.10
CA ASN A 30 18.66 4.89 11.39
C ASN A 30 18.06 4.27 10.13
N LEU A 31 18.01 2.93 10.11
CA LEU A 31 17.25 2.15 9.14
C LEU A 31 16.34 1.20 9.92
N PRO A 32 15.00 1.30 9.82
CA PRO A 32 14.26 2.31 9.05
C PRO A 32 14.49 3.74 9.56
N SER A 33 14.25 4.74 8.71
CA SER A 33 14.37 6.15 9.09
C SER A 33 13.21 6.60 9.99
N ASN A 34 12.08 5.91 9.92
CA ASN A 34 10.86 6.13 10.70
C ASN A 34 10.35 4.80 11.28
N ASP A 35 10.09 4.76 12.59
CA ASP A 35 9.61 3.56 13.30
C ASP A 35 8.27 3.01 12.75
N ASN A 36 7.44 3.86 12.15
CA ASN A 36 6.20 3.42 11.52
C ASN A 36 6.45 2.51 10.31
N GLN A 37 7.60 2.61 9.64
CA GLN A 37 7.98 1.66 8.58
C GLN A 37 8.12 0.25 9.17
N TYR A 38 8.70 0.12 10.36
CA TYR A 38 8.76 -1.16 11.07
C TYR A 38 7.37 -1.63 11.54
N LYS A 39 6.50 -0.71 11.98
CA LYS A 39 5.11 -1.07 12.32
C LYS A 39 4.36 -1.61 11.11
N LEU A 40 4.49 -0.98 9.93
CA LEU A 40 3.88 -1.48 8.70
C LEU A 40 4.46 -2.84 8.31
N ALA A 41 5.78 -3.04 8.41
CA ALA A 41 6.42 -4.35 8.20
C ALA A 41 5.81 -5.46 9.07
N GLN A 42 5.63 -5.20 10.37
CA GLN A 42 5.00 -6.14 11.29
C GLN A 42 3.53 -6.38 10.96
N TYR A 43 2.79 -5.32 10.61
CA TYR A 43 1.39 -5.42 10.23
C TYR A 43 1.21 -6.31 9.00
N VAL A 44 1.99 -6.08 7.94
CA VAL A 44 1.99 -6.90 6.73
C VAL A 44 2.38 -8.34 7.06
N ALA A 45 3.47 -8.56 7.78
CA ALA A 45 3.92 -9.89 8.18
C ALA A 45 2.82 -10.69 8.91
N ASN A 46 2.12 -10.05 9.86
CA ASN A 46 1.06 -10.70 10.63
C ASN A 46 -0.10 -11.21 9.76
N GLN A 47 -0.40 -10.55 8.62
CA GLN A 47 -1.44 -10.99 7.69
C GLN A 47 -1.14 -12.38 7.07
N PHE A 48 0.10 -12.85 7.10
CA PHE A 48 0.53 -14.15 6.58
C PHE A 48 0.81 -15.18 7.68
N SER A 49 0.75 -14.81 8.95
CA SER A 49 1.14 -15.67 10.08
C SER A 49 0.29 -16.94 10.21
N GLU A 50 -0.97 -16.90 9.77
CA GLU A 50 -1.89 -18.04 9.80
C GLU A 50 -1.76 -18.96 8.57
N LEU A 51 -0.98 -18.58 7.57
CA LEU A 51 -0.84 -19.36 6.34
C LEU A 51 0.15 -20.52 6.54
N ALA A 52 -0.36 -21.73 6.40
CA ALA A 52 0.43 -22.94 6.55
C ALA A 52 1.64 -22.97 5.60
N GLY A 53 2.82 -23.25 6.16
CA GLY A 53 4.07 -23.38 5.42
C GLY A 53 4.74 -22.05 5.06
N VAL A 54 4.11 -20.90 5.31
CA VAL A 54 4.75 -19.60 5.10
C VAL A 54 5.83 -19.37 6.16
N THR A 55 7.00 -18.93 5.72
CA THR A 55 8.09 -18.50 6.61
C THR A 55 8.21 -16.99 6.56
N ILE A 56 8.31 -16.35 7.73
CA ILE A 56 8.33 -14.90 7.89
C ILE A 56 9.60 -14.50 8.64
N ASP A 57 10.36 -13.56 8.09
CA ASP A 57 11.51 -12.92 8.72
C ASP A 57 11.34 -11.39 8.66
N VAL A 58 11.16 -10.75 9.80
CA VAL A 58 11.11 -9.29 9.94
C VAL A 58 12.36 -8.85 10.71
N LYS A 59 13.32 -8.26 10.00
CA LYS A 59 14.58 -7.79 10.60
C LYS A 59 14.39 -6.44 11.27
N SER A 60 15.25 -6.12 12.24
CA SER A 60 15.23 -4.84 12.97
C SER A 60 15.29 -3.59 12.07
N ASN A 61 15.82 -3.73 10.86
CA ASN A 61 15.86 -2.67 9.84
C ASN A 61 14.63 -2.65 8.92
N ALA A 62 13.53 -3.27 9.34
CA ALA A 62 12.26 -3.42 8.62
C ALA A 62 12.31 -4.22 7.30
N ILE A 63 13.48 -4.74 6.90
CA ILE A 63 13.58 -5.63 5.75
C ILE A 63 12.83 -6.92 6.06
N THR A 64 11.71 -7.10 5.37
CA THR A 64 10.73 -8.15 5.63
C THR A 64 10.72 -9.14 4.48
N THR A 65 10.91 -10.42 4.80
CA THR A 65 10.85 -11.52 3.85
C THR A 65 9.72 -12.46 4.22
N ILE A 66 8.79 -12.69 3.29
CA ILE A 66 7.69 -13.63 3.43
C ILE A 66 7.86 -14.67 2.33
N THR A 67 8.12 -15.92 2.71
CA THR A 67 8.39 -17.02 1.78
C THR A 67 7.22 -17.99 1.77
N LEU A 68 6.56 -18.12 0.61
CA LEU A 68 5.57 -19.15 0.35
C LEU A 68 6.26 -20.34 -0.33
N PRO A 69 6.15 -21.57 0.19
CA PRO A 69 6.76 -22.75 -0.43
C PRO A 69 6.12 -23.07 -1.79
N ALA A 70 6.91 -23.69 -2.67
CA ALA A 70 6.42 -24.14 -3.96
C ALA A 70 5.31 -25.18 -3.80
N ASN A 71 4.28 -25.08 -4.66
CA ASN A 71 3.22 -26.09 -4.77
C ASN A 71 3.51 -27.15 -5.85
N THR A 72 4.67 -27.07 -6.50
CA THR A 72 5.15 -28.01 -7.52
C THR A 72 6.68 -28.08 -7.52
N ALA A 73 7.24 -29.20 -7.95
CA ALA A 73 8.68 -29.41 -7.97
C ALA A 73 9.32 -28.89 -9.27
N GLY A 74 10.62 -28.57 -9.21
CA GLY A 74 11.43 -28.28 -10.40
C GLY A 74 11.19 -26.91 -11.04
N VAL A 75 10.59 -25.97 -10.32
CA VAL A 75 10.36 -24.59 -10.80
C VAL A 75 11.29 -23.60 -10.09
N PRO A 76 11.75 -22.53 -10.77
CA PRO A 76 12.56 -21.50 -10.14
C PRO A 76 11.73 -20.64 -9.17
N SER A 77 12.40 -20.10 -8.15
CA SER A 77 11.81 -19.10 -7.27
C SER A 77 11.62 -17.76 -8.00
N ILE A 78 10.53 -17.06 -7.65
CA ILE A 78 10.29 -15.67 -8.04
C ILE A 78 10.20 -14.81 -6.80
N VAL A 79 10.56 -13.53 -6.91
CA VAL A 79 10.51 -12.57 -5.81
C VAL A 79 9.74 -11.35 -6.26
N PHE A 80 8.82 -10.88 -5.42
CA PHE A 80 8.11 -9.61 -5.59
C PHE A 80 8.65 -8.63 -4.55
N PHE A 81 8.94 -7.40 -4.99
CA PHE A 81 9.46 -6.34 -4.13
C PHE A 81 8.47 -5.18 -4.04
N ALA A 82 8.39 -4.60 -2.85
CA ALA A 82 7.76 -3.32 -2.57
C ALA A 82 8.58 -2.62 -1.50
N HIS A 83 8.51 -1.30 -1.45
CA HIS A 83 9.05 -0.51 -0.35
C HIS A 83 7.93 -0.14 0.63
N LEU A 84 8.29 0.17 1.87
CA LEU A 84 7.34 0.44 2.96
C LEU A 84 7.09 1.94 3.17
N ASP A 85 8.01 2.78 2.74
CA ASP A 85 8.04 4.20 3.01
C ASP A 85 7.34 5.04 1.95
N THR A 86 6.87 6.21 2.36
CA THR A 86 6.37 7.27 1.48
C THR A 86 7.38 8.41 1.38
N ALA A 87 7.28 9.21 0.30
CA ALA A 87 8.22 10.28 0.01
C ALA A 87 8.20 11.40 1.08
N PRO A 88 9.37 12.00 1.41
CA PRO A 88 9.48 13.06 2.41
C PRO A 88 8.95 14.43 1.94
N ASP A 89 8.68 14.57 0.64
CA ASP A 89 8.31 15.85 0.01
C ASP A 89 6.98 16.41 0.51
N HIS A 90 6.14 15.57 1.12
CA HIS A 90 4.91 15.98 1.77
C HIS A 90 4.85 15.48 3.22
N THR A 91 4.59 16.41 4.15
CA THR A 91 4.33 16.11 5.56
C THR A 91 2.85 15.86 5.84
N GLY A 92 2.05 15.68 4.78
CA GLY A 92 0.61 15.52 4.84
C GLY A 92 0.20 14.20 5.48
N ASP A 93 -1.08 14.13 5.82
CA ASP A 93 -1.72 12.88 6.20
C ASP A 93 -1.62 11.86 5.04
N THR A 94 -1.27 10.61 5.36
CA THR A 94 -1.16 9.53 4.37
C THR A 94 -2.49 8.83 4.13
N HIS A 95 -3.54 9.11 4.93
CA HIS A 95 -4.86 8.49 4.79
C HIS A 95 -5.44 8.66 3.39
N ALA A 96 -5.53 7.55 2.66
CA ALA A 96 -6.16 7.55 1.35
C ALA A 96 -7.70 7.57 1.48
N ILE A 97 -8.34 8.19 0.49
CA ILE A 97 -9.79 8.23 0.36
C ILE A 97 -10.17 7.47 -0.91
N ARG A 98 -11.11 6.54 -0.80
CA ARG A 98 -11.70 5.85 -1.97
C ARG A 98 -12.82 6.71 -2.54
N ILE A 99 -12.73 7.00 -3.84
CA ILE A 99 -13.82 7.62 -4.60
C ILE A 99 -14.58 6.50 -5.30
N THR A 100 -15.86 6.34 -5.00
CA THR A 100 -16.70 5.32 -5.62
C THR A 100 -17.62 5.94 -6.65
N GLN A 101 -17.89 5.23 -7.74
CA GLN A 101 -18.76 5.70 -8.82
C GLN A 101 -18.42 7.13 -9.27
N TYR A 102 -17.16 7.37 -9.65
CA TYR A 102 -16.67 8.70 -9.99
C TYR A 102 -17.56 9.38 -11.05
N ASP A 103 -18.05 10.59 -10.75
CA ASP A 103 -19.10 11.26 -11.53
C ASP A 103 -18.58 12.19 -12.64
N GLY A 104 -17.26 12.21 -12.86
CA GLY A 104 -16.61 13.05 -13.85
C GLY A 104 -16.49 14.52 -13.45
N LYS A 105 -16.72 14.87 -12.18
CA LYS A 105 -16.58 16.25 -11.68
C LYS A 105 -15.28 16.41 -10.89
N ALA A 106 -14.94 17.65 -10.55
CA ALA A 106 -13.79 17.92 -9.70
C ALA A 106 -13.92 17.22 -8.34
N ILE A 107 -12.87 16.49 -7.94
CA ILE A 107 -12.74 15.86 -6.63
C ILE A 107 -12.17 16.90 -5.67
N VAL A 108 -12.90 17.21 -4.60
CA VAL A 108 -12.43 18.13 -3.57
C VAL A 108 -11.63 17.34 -2.53
N LEU A 109 -10.39 17.73 -2.32
CA LEU A 109 -9.50 17.10 -1.34
C LEU A 109 -9.87 17.56 0.07
N SER A 110 -10.32 16.61 0.88
CA SER A 110 -10.64 16.82 2.29
C SER A 110 -9.42 17.36 3.04
N GLY A 111 -9.60 18.40 3.84
CA GLY A 111 -8.54 18.99 4.66
C GLY A 111 -7.86 20.22 4.05
N THR A 112 -7.63 20.24 2.73
CA THR A 112 -7.03 21.41 2.05
C THR A 112 -8.06 22.24 1.28
N GLY A 113 -9.13 21.60 0.78
CA GLY A 113 -10.11 22.23 -0.10
C GLY A 113 -9.62 22.41 -1.54
N GLU A 114 -8.41 21.92 -1.85
CA GLU A 114 -7.89 21.85 -3.21
C GLU A 114 -8.73 20.92 -4.06
N LYS A 115 -8.62 21.06 -5.38
CA LYS A 115 -9.43 20.30 -6.33
C LYS A 115 -8.54 19.55 -7.29
N LEU A 116 -8.83 18.26 -7.46
CA LEU A 116 -8.34 17.47 -8.57
C LEU A 116 -9.43 17.48 -9.65
N SER A 117 -9.20 18.20 -10.76
CA SER A 117 -10.25 18.53 -11.72
C SER A 117 -9.97 18.00 -13.13
N PRO A 118 -11.00 17.55 -13.89
CA PRO A 118 -10.84 17.19 -15.30
C PRO A 118 -10.43 18.34 -16.22
N GLU A 119 -10.56 19.59 -15.78
CA GLU A 119 -10.10 20.76 -16.52
C GLU A 119 -8.57 20.80 -16.57
N GLU A 120 -7.91 20.42 -15.47
CA GLU A 120 -6.45 20.36 -15.34
C GLU A 120 -5.90 18.98 -15.69
N HIS A 121 -6.69 17.92 -15.42
CA HIS A 121 -6.35 16.50 -15.60
C HIS A 121 -7.42 15.77 -16.41
N PRO A 122 -7.49 15.98 -17.75
CA PRO A 122 -8.54 15.39 -18.60
C PRO A 122 -8.64 13.86 -18.52
N GLU A 123 -7.55 13.18 -18.19
CA GLU A 123 -7.48 11.72 -17.99
C GLU A 123 -8.43 11.21 -16.89
N LEU A 124 -8.88 12.07 -15.97
CA LEU A 124 -9.87 11.69 -14.96
C LEU A 124 -11.18 11.20 -15.59
N LEU A 125 -11.54 11.71 -16.78
CA LEU A 125 -12.76 11.31 -17.46
C LEU A 125 -12.75 9.83 -17.90
N ASP A 126 -11.58 9.20 -18.00
CA ASP A 126 -11.46 7.77 -18.31
C ASP A 126 -11.94 6.88 -17.13
N TYR A 127 -12.09 7.46 -15.94
CA TYR A 127 -12.49 6.77 -14.72
C TYR A 127 -13.97 6.98 -14.35
N VAL A 128 -14.78 7.63 -15.20
CA VAL A 128 -16.20 7.85 -14.92
C VAL A 128 -16.94 6.52 -14.72
N GLY A 129 -17.66 6.41 -13.61
CA GLY A 129 -18.38 5.20 -13.19
C GLY A 129 -17.51 4.09 -12.58
N GLN A 130 -16.20 4.31 -12.45
CA GLN A 130 -15.29 3.40 -11.75
C GLN A 130 -15.26 3.69 -10.24
N ASP A 131 -14.73 2.72 -9.49
CA ASP A 131 -14.61 2.68 -8.03
C ASP A 131 -13.15 2.75 -7.52
#